data_AF-A0A2U1LEN1-F1
#
_entry.id   AF-A0A2U1LEN1-F1
#
_cell.length_a   1.000
_cell.length_b   1.000
_cell.length_c   1.000
_cell.angle_alpha   90.00
_cell.angle_beta   90.00
_cell.angle_gamma   90.00
#
_symmetry.space_group_name_H-M   'P 1'
#
loop_
_entity.id
_entity.type
_entity.pdbx_description
1 polymer ?
#
loop_
_entity_poly.entity_id
_entity_poly.type
_entity_poly.pdbx_seq_one_letter_code
_entity_poly.pdbx_strand_id
1 'polypeptide(L)'
;MQLTLEFGGGLELLCNSVKIHSVDVDLPAEEKKLTMKHLLAWVKSNLIKERPEMFMKGDSVRPGVLVLVNDCDWELSGQLDTTLENKDVVVFISTLHGGSGLFILEPLLTSLMGHTLAPLLLGKAPPSSSICGAGGLGCYYGQKPQEYG
;
A
#
# COMPACT_ATOMS: atom_id res chain seq x y z
N MET A 1 -15.93 19.11 2.42
CA MET A 1 -14.90 19.92 1.73
C MET A 1 -14.40 19.15 0.53
N GLN A 2 -14.22 19.80 -0.61
CA GLN A 2 -13.87 19.12 -1.85
C GLN A 2 -12.35 19.00 -1.98
N LEU A 3 -11.85 17.77 -2.16
CA LEU A 3 -10.45 17.47 -2.41
C LEU A 3 -10.30 16.66 -3.70
N THR A 4 -9.15 16.78 -4.35
CA THR A 4 -8.76 15.91 -5.45
C THR A 4 -7.66 14.98 -4.98
N LEU A 5 -7.90 13.67 -5.05
CA LEU A 5 -6.95 12.64 -4.67
C LEU A 5 -6.49 11.89 -5.92
N GLU A 6 -5.18 11.81 -6.15
CA GLU A 6 -4.60 11.06 -7.24
C GLU A 6 -3.77 9.88 -6.71
N PHE A 7 -4.01 8.69 -7.26
CA PHE A 7 -3.24 7.48 -6.95
C PHE A 7 -2.44 7.06 -8.19
N GLY A 8 -1.14 6.83 -8.00
CA GLY A 8 -0.24 6.37 -9.04
C GLY A 8 0.75 5.31 -8.56
N GLY A 9 1.49 4.74 -9.50
CA GLY A 9 2.47 3.69 -9.21
C GLY A 9 1.83 2.33 -8.88
N GLY A 10 0.61 2.07 -9.35
CA GLY A 10 -0.14 0.84 -9.09
C GLY A 10 -1.07 0.91 -7.89
N LEU A 11 -1.10 2.05 -7.16
CA LEU A 11 -2.05 2.27 -6.07
C LEU A 11 -3.48 2.45 -6.55
N GLU A 12 -3.70 2.87 -7.80
CA GLU A 12 -5.02 2.99 -8.39
C GLU A 12 -5.81 1.66 -8.36
N LEU A 13 -5.10 0.53 -8.41
CA LEU A 13 -5.69 -0.82 -8.33
C LEU A 13 -6.38 -1.08 -6.98
N LEU A 14 -5.98 -0.39 -5.92
CA LEU A 14 -6.62 -0.47 -4.61
C LEU A 14 -7.94 0.32 -4.53
N CYS A 15 -8.15 1.23 -5.48
CA CYS A 15 -9.25 2.19 -5.56
C CYS A 15 -10.14 1.94 -6.80
N ASN A 16 -10.42 0.68 -7.12
CA ASN A 16 -11.20 0.26 -8.32
C ASN A 16 -10.55 0.64 -9.67
N SER A 17 -9.22 0.70 -9.73
CA SER A 17 -8.48 1.11 -10.94
C SER A 17 -8.78 2.54 -11.42
N VAL A 18 -9.26 3.39 -10.52
CA VAL A 18 -9.52 4.81 -10.80
C VAL A 18 -8.34 5.63 -10.28
N LYS A 19 -7.76 6.44 -11.15
CA LYS A 19 -6.57 7.25 -10.85
C LYS A 19 -6.91 8.51 -10.04
N ILE A 20 -7.93 9.25 -10.46
CA ILE A 20 -8.30 10.56 -9.90
C ILE A 20 -9.66 10.43 -9.21
N HIS A 21 -9.73 10.86 -7.96
CA HIS A 21 -10.94 10.84 -7.14
C HIS A 21 -11.24 12.24 -6.63
N SER A 22 -12.33 12.83 -7.09
CA SER A 22 -12.87 14.05 -6.49
C SER A 22 -13.78 13.64 -5.33
N VAL A 23 -13.35 13.93 -4.11
CA VAL A 23 -14.04 13.51 -2.89
C VAL A 23 -14.54 14.71 -2.11
N ASP A 24 -15.71 14.57 -1.48
CA ASP A 24 -16.14 15.52 -0.46
C ASP A 24 -15.93 14.88 0.91
N VAL A 25 -15.02 15.48 1.69
CA VAL A 25 -14.72 15.02 3.05
C VAL A 25 -15.45 15.91 4.04
N ASP A 26 -16.43 15.34 4.73
CA ASP A 26 -17.14 16.03 5.80
C ASP A 26 -16.28 16.09 7.06
N LEU A 27 -16.08 17.30 7.58
CA LEU A 27 -15.43 17.52 8.86
C LEU A 27 -16.45 17.32 9.98
N PRO A 28 -16.16 16.53 11.03
CA PRO A 28 -16.99 16.52 12.22
C PRO A 28 -17.01 17.94 12.80
N ALA A 29 -18.19 18.40 13.23
CA ALA A 29 -18.45 19.80 13.61
C ALA A 29 -17.53 20.39 14.71
N GLU A 30 -16.76 19.54 15.39
CA GLU A 30 -15.84 19.90 16.46
C GLU A 30 -14.41 20.20 15.96
N GLU A 31 -14.04 19.73 14.77
CA GLU A 31 -12.72 20.00 14.17
C GLU A 31 -12.80 21.12 13.13
N LYS A 32 -12.10 22.22 13.42
CA LYS A 32 -12.02 23.38 12.52
C LYS A 32 -11.12 23.18 11.31
N LYS A 33 -10.23 22.18 11.31
CA LYS A 33 -9.20 22.00 10.29
C LYS A 33 -9.03 20.53 9.95
N LEU A 34 -9.09 20.21 8.66
CA LEU A 34 -8.76 18.89 8.17
C LEU A 34 -7.25 18.73 8.11
N THR A 35 -6.71 17.70 8.75
CA THR A 35 -5.27 17.37 8.66
C THR A 35 -5.04 16.15 7.78
N MET A 36 -3.82 15.99 7.28
CA MET A 36 -3.41 14.81 6.52
C MET A 36 -3.67 13.51 7.27
N LYS A 37 -3.50 13.48 8.59
CA LYS A 37 -3.86 12.31 9.43
C LYS A 37 -5.34 11.91 9.27
N HIS A 38 -6.24 12.88 9.31
CA HIS A 38 -7.68 12.65 9.12
C HIS A 38 -7.99 12.21 7.69
N LEU A 39 -7.35 12.85 6.70
CA LEU A 39 -7.50 12.45 5.30
C LEU A 39 -7.09 10.99 5.11
N LEU A 40 -5.94 10.56 5.63
CA LEU A 40 -5.45 9.19 5.48
C LEU A 40 -6.43 8.16 6.10
N ALA A 41 -6.95 8.44 7.29
CA ALA A 41 -7.96 7.59 7.93
C ALA A 41 -9.25 7.51 7.10
N TRP A 42 -9.68 8.64 6.52
CA TRP A 42 -10.84 8.69 5.64
C TRP A 42 -10.60 7.92 4.33
N VAL A 43 -9.46 8.12 3.67
CA VAL A 43 -9.08 7.42 2.42
C VAL A 43 -9.05 5.92 2.63
N LYS A 44 -8.44 5.45 3.72
CA LYS A 44 -8.40 4.03 4.10
C LYS A 44 -9.79 3.42 4.23
N SER A 45 -10.75 4.18 4.76
CA SER A 45 -12.09 3.67 5.07
C SER A 45 -13.07 3.81 3.91
N ASN A 46 -12.86 4.78 3.02
CA ASN A 46 -13.82 5.13 1.96
C ASN A 46 -13.34 4.78 0.54
N LEU A 47 -12.05 4.93 0.24
CA LEU A 47 -11.51 4.73 -1.11
C LEU A 47 -10.81 3.38 -1.28
N ILE A 48 -9.99 3.00 -0.31
CA ILE A 48 -9.20 1.76 -0.37
C ILE A 48 -10.12 0.58 -0.04
N LYS A 49 -10.46 -0.21 -1.06
CA LYS A 49 -11.30 -1.42 -0.88
C LYS A 49 -10.47 -2.70 -0.77
N GLU A 50 -9.31 -2.70 -1.42
CA GLU A 50 -8.42 -3.85 -1.47
C GLU A 50 -7.19 -3.60 -0.60
N ARG A 51 -6.91 -4.53 0.32
CA ARG A 51 -5.66 -4.59 1.13
C ARG A 51 -5.13 -3.24 1.62
N PRO A 52 -5.81 -2.58 2.58
CA PRO A 52 -5.38 -1.29 3.13
C PRO A 52 -3.97 -1.30 3.74
N GLU A 53 -3.46 -2.46 4.14
CA GLU A 53 -2.09 -2.67 4.60
C GLU A 53 -1.01 -2.43 3.53
N MET A 54 -1.38 -2.45 2.24
CA MET A 54 -0.45 -2.11 1.16
C MET A 54 -0.26 -0.59 1.03
N PHE A 55 -1.26 0.20 1.44
CA PHE A 55 -1.23 1.66 1.39
C PHE A 55 -0.74 2.28 2.70
N MET A 56 -1.22 1.80 3.85
CA MET A 56 -0.90 2.35 5.17
C MET A 56 -0.20 1.34 6.08
N LYS A 57 0.68 1.85 6.94
CA LYS A 57 1.31 1.10 8.03
C LYS A 57 1.12 1.87 9.35
N GLY A 58 0.29 1.33 10.24
CA GLY A 58 -0.11 2.03 11.45
C GLY A 58 -0.95 3.26 11.10
N ASP A 59 -0.49 4.43 11.53
CA ASP A 59 -1.20 5.71 11.38
C ASP A 59 -0.67 6.58 10.22
N SER A 60 0.29 6.07 9.44
CA SER A 60 0.92 6.78 8.33
C SER A 60 0.96 5.94 7.04
N VAL A 61 1.35 6.56 5.93
CA VAL A 61 1.56 5.85 4.66
C VAL A 61 2.74 4.88 4.77
N ARG A 62 2.68 3.80 3.98
CA ARG A 62 3.74 2.79 3.97
C ARG A 62 5.04 3.40 3.41
N PRO A 63 6.22 3.08 4.00
CA PRO A 63 7.50 3.47 3.41
C PRO A 63 7.59 3.01 1.95
N GLY A 64 7.89 3.95 1.05
CA GLY A 64 7.85 3.72 -0.38
C GLY A 64 6.62 4.27 -1.11
N VAL A 65 5.69 4.90 -0.39
CA VAL A 65 4.66 5.76 -0.96
C VAL A 65 5.09 7.20 -0.76
N LEU A 66 5.25 7.94 -1.85
CA LEU A 66 5.43 9.39 -1.84
C LEU A 66 4.07 10.08 -1.76
N VAL A 67 4.01 11.15 -0.98
CA VAL A 67 2.80 11.96 -0.82
C VAL A 67 3.14 13.40 -1.19
N LEU A 68 2.38 13.94 -2.13
CA LEU A 68 2.48 15.33 -2.54
C LEU A 68 1.18 16.05 -2.18
N VAL A 69 1.29 17.25 -1.62
CA VAL A 69 0.17 18.16 -1.37
C VAL A 69 0.40 19.40 -2.23
N ASN A 70 -0.48 19.66 -3.19
CA ASN A 70 -0.34 20.74 -4.18
C ASN A 70 1.04 20.76 -4.84
N ASP A 71 1.48 19.60 -5.36
CA ASP A 71 2.80 19.38 -5.99
C ASP A 71 4.02 19.59 -5.06
N CYS A 72 3.80 19.81 -3.77
CA CYS A 72 4.84 19.94 -2.77
C CYS A 72 5.02 18.64 -1.99
N ASP A 73 6.27 18.27 -1.71
CA ASP A 73 6.58 17.12 -0.86
C ASP A 73 6.04 17.36 0.56
N TRP A 74 5.23 16.42 1.06
CA TRP A 74 4.63 16.50 2.40
C TRP A 74 5.68 16.53 3.53
N GLU A 75 6.90 16.04 3.27
CA GLU A 75 8.03 16.08 4.22
C GLU A 75 8.38 17.53 4.57
N LEU A 76 8.15 18.47 3.64
CA LEU A 76 8.38 19.90 3.84
C LEU A 76 7.18 20.62 4.46
N SER A 77 6.01 19.98 4.47
CA SER A 77 4.73 20.58 4.84
C SER A 77 4.22 20.17 6.23
N GLY A 78 4.99 19.35 6.95
CA GLY A 78 4.63 18.85 8.28
C GLY A 78 3.95 17.47 8.27
N GLN A 79 4.03 16.73 7.16
CA GLN A 79 3.57 15.36 7.00
C GLN A 79 2.11 15.18 7.49
N LEU A 80 1.90 14.49 8.62
CA LEU A 80 0.59 14.15 9.18
C LEU A 80 -0.17 15.38 9.73
N ASP A 81 0.55 16.40 10.17
CA ASP A 81 -0.02 17.61 10.77
C ASP A 81 -0.34 18.69 9.74
N THR A 82 0.00 18.46 8.47
CA THR A 82 -0.32 19.36 7.36
C THR A 82 -1.83 19.60 7.31
N THR A 83 -2.24 20.86 7.35
CA THR A 83 -3.65 21.25 7.24
C THR A 83 -4.03 21.39 5.77
N LEU A 84 -5.14 20.78 5.37
CA LEU A 84 -5.66 20.82 4.02
C LEU A 84 -6.78 21.84 3.89
N GLU A 85 -6.85 22.45 2.71
CA GLU A 85 -7.85 23.42 2.32
C GLU A 85 -8.76 22.90 1.20
N ASN A 86 -9.86 23.60 0.98
CA ASN A 86 -10.81 23.25 -0.06
C ASN A 86 -10.16 23.41 -1.44
N LYS A 87 -10.33 22.39 -2.30
CA LYS A 87 -9.74 22.25 -3.64
C LYS A 87 -8.26 21.88 -3.68
N ASP A 88 -7.68 21.49 -2.55
CA ASP A 88 -6.32 20.94 -2.55
C ASP A 88 -6.25 19.64 -3.36
N VAL A 89 -5.08 19.43 -3.94
CA VAL A 89 -4.72 18.22 -4.68
C VAL A 89 -3.71 17.42 -3.86
N VAL A 90 -4.04 16.18 -3.55
CA VAL A 90 -3.15 15.26 -2.85
C VAL A 90 -2.84 14.08 -3.76
N VAL A 91 -1.55 13.83 -4.01
CA VAL A 91 -1.08 12.78 -4.91
C VAL A 91 -0.32 11.73 -4.11
N PHE A 92 -0.68 10.46 -4.28
CA PHE A 92 -0.02 9.30 -3.71
C PHE A 92 0.66 8.49 -4.79
N ILE A 93 1.98 8.32 -4.72
CA ILE A 93 2.77 7.61 -5.72
C ILE A 93 3.55 6.49 -5.04
N SER A 94 3.28 5.24 -5.39
CA SER A 94 4.14 4.13 -4.95
C SER A 94 5.43 4.11 -5.77
N THR A 95 6.57 4.30 -5.12
CA THR A 95 7.92 4.29 -5.73
C THR A 95 8.73 3.05 -5.42
N LEU A 96 8.41 2.35 -4.33
CA LEU A 96 9.17 1.19 -3.86
C LEU A 96 8.69 -0.14 -4.45
N HIS A 97 7.81 -0.05 -5.46
CA HIS A 97 7.33 -1.20 -6.22
C HIS A 97 8.23 -1.60 -7.41
N GLY A 98 9.37 -0.93 -7.56
CA GLY A 98 10.27 -1.01 -8.70
C GLY A 98 11.27 -2.18 -8.71
N GLY A 99 10.94 -3.35 -8.14
CA GLY A 99 11.74 -4.57 -8.32
C GLY A 99 11.18 -5.53 -9.37
N SER A 100 9.86 -5.52 -9.54
CA SER A 100 9.10 -6.24 -10.55
C SER A 100 7.64 -5.94 -10.27
N GLY A 101 6.83 -5.61 -11.28
CA GLY A 101 5.37 -5.35 -11.17
C GLY A 101 4.53 -6.49 -10.57
N LEU A 102 5.21 -7.50 -10.05
CA LEU A 102 4.76 -8.66 -9.31
C LEU A 102 4.05 -8.34 -8.01
N PHE A 103 4.44 -7.30 -7.27
CA PHE A 103 3.88 -7.13 -5.92
C PHE A 103 2.41 -6.66 -5.89
N ILE A 104 1.88 -6.03 -6.96
CA ILE A 104 0.42 -5.79 -7.05
C ILE A 104 -0.32 -7.01 -7.61
N LEU A 105 0.36 -7.79 -8.46
CA LEU A 105 -0.19 -9.02 -9.04
C LEU A 105 -0.14 -10.21 -8.07
N GLU A 106 0.69 -10.20 -7.02
CA GLU A 106 0.75 -11.28 -6.03
C GLU A 106 -0.62 -11.53 -5.36
N PRO A 107 -1.34 -10.52 -4.83
CA PRO A 107 -2.71 -10.69 -4.34
C PRO A 107 -3.63 -11.37 -5.36
N LEU A 108 -3.58 -10.88 -6.60
CA LEU A 108 -4.50 -11.27 -7.66
C LEU A 108 -4.18 -12.67 -8.17
N LEU A 109 -2.90 -12.99 -8.41
CA LEU A 109 -2.41 -14.34 -8.73
C LEU A 109 -2.64 -15.32 -7.58
N THR A 110 -2.46 -14.91 -6.32
CA THR A 110 -2.74 -15.78 -5.17
C THR A 110 -4.23 -16.11 -5.08
N SER A 111 -5.10 -15.13 -5.37
CA SER A 111 -6.54 -15.35 -5.42
C SER A 111 -6.95 -16.23 -6.61
N LEU A 112 -6.35 -16.03 -7.79
CA LEU A 112 -6.71 -16.77 -9.00
C LEU A 112 -6.08 -18.18 -9.08
N MET A 113 -4.87 -18.34 -8.58
CA MET A 113 -4.02 -19.54 -8.78
C MET A 113 -3.67 -20.25 -7.46
N GLY A 114 -4.04 -19.68 -6.31
CA GLY A 114 -3.76 -20.23 -4.99
C GLY A 114 -2.36 -19.91 -4.46
N HIS A 115 -2.20 -20.03 -3.14
CA HIS A 115 -0.98 -19.70 -2.38
C HIS A 115 0.27 -20.51 -2.80
N THR A 116 0.10 -21.66 -3.45
CA THR A 116 1.20 -22.55 -3.84
C THR A 116 1.80 -22.19 -5.20
N LEU A 117 0.96 -21.78 -6.16
CA LEU A 117 1.40 -21.54 -7.55
C LEU A 117 1.82 -20.09 -7.80
N ALA A 118 1.25 -19.15 -7.05
CA ALA A 118 1.63 -17.74 -7.16
C ALA A 118 3.16 -17.54 -7.03
N PRO A 119 3.86 -18.04 -6.00
CA PRO A 119 5.31 -17.83 -5.85
C PRO A 119 6.14 -18.33 -7.04
N LEU A 120 5.74 -19.46 -7.65
CA LEU A 120 6.45 -20.10 -8.77
C LEU A 120 6.43 -19.25 -10.05
N LEU A 121 5.29 -18.60 -10.35
CA LEU A 121 5.16 -17.71 -11.51
C LEU A 121 5.81 -16.35 -11.28
N LEU A 122 5.89 -15.95 -10.01
CA LEU A 122 6.45 -14.67 -9.56
C LEU A 122 7.97 -14.81 -9.29
N GLY A 123 8.59 -15.94 -9.64
CA GLY A 123 10.03 -16.18 -9.43
C GLY A 123 10.48 -16.08 -7.97
N LYS A 124 9.55 -16.19 -7.02
CA LYS A 124 9.83 -16.17 -5.58
C LYS A 124 9.98 -17.60 -5.05
N ALA A 125 10.84 -17.75 -4.05
CA ALA A 125 10.92 -19.01 -3.31
C ALA A 125 9.53 -19.32 -2.70
N PRO A 126 8.99 -20.53 -2.88
CA PRO A 126 7.72 -20.91 -2.29
C PRO A 126 7.80 -20.77 -0.76
N PRO A 127 6.71 -20.38 -0.08
CA PRO A 127 6.69 -20.31 1.37
C PRO A 127 7.07 -21.68 1.92
N SER A 128 7.97 -21.70 2.90
CA SER A 128 8.44 -22.91 3.57
C SER A 128 7.36 -23.49 4.49
N SER A 129 6.15 -23.73 3.97
CA SER A 129 5.13 -24.55 4.59
C SER A 129 5.19 -25.92 3.93
N SER A 130 6.01 -26.78 4.52
CA SER A 130 5.91 -28.24 4.54
C SER A 130 5.25 -28.88 3.31
N ILE A 131 6.05 -29.19 2.30
CA ILE A 131 5.71 -30.27 1.37
C ILE A 131 5.89 -31.57 2.16
N CYS A 132 4.84 -32.00 2.88
CA CYS A 132 4.72 -33.41 3.25
C CYS A 132 4.32 -34.17 1.98
N GLY A 133 5.33 -34.46 1.14
CA GLY A 133 5.21 -35.45 0.08
C GLY A 133 5.26 -36.84 0.70
N ALA A 134 4.22 -37.64 0.45
CA ALA A 134 4.25 -39.06 0.73
C ALA A 134 5.36 -39.72 -0.10
N GLY A 135 6.46 -40.10 0.55
CA GLY A 135 7.52 -40.90 -0.08
C GLY A 135 8.93 -40.48 0.28
N GLY A 136 9.49 -41.12 1.32
CA GLY A 136 10.89 -41.57 1.35
C GLY A 136 12.04 -40.53 1.29
N LEU A 137 12.74 -40.44 2.42
CA LEU A 137 14.16 -40.08 2.59
C LEU A 137 14.57 -38.59 2.50
N GLY A 138 14.86 -38.03 3.68
CA GLY A 138 15.94 -37.06 3.86
C GLY A 138 15.55 -35.59 4.02
N CYS A 139 15.13 -35.19 5.22
CA CYS A 139 15.03 -33.76 5.59
C CYS A 139 16.44 -33.20 5.88
N TYR A 140 17.01 -32.42 4.96
CA TYR A 140 18.17 -31.58 5.28
C TYR A 140 17.70 -30.22 5.80
N TYR A 141 17.91 -29.97 7.10
CA TYR A 141 17.79 -28.64 7.71
C TYR A 141 18.99 -27.79 7.27
N GLY A 142 18.78 -26.87 6.33
CA GLY A 142 19.73 -25.79 6.05
C GLY A 142 19.59 -24.69 7.12
N GLN A 143 20.55 -24.61 8.03
CA GLN A 143 20.72 -23.50 8.97
C GLN A 143 20.89 -22.17 8.22
N LYS A 144 20.27 -21.10 8.71
CA LYS A 144 20.54 -19.72 8.27
C LYS A 144 22.03 -19.41 8.38
N PRO A 145 22.66 -18.69 7.42
CA PRO A 145 23.91 -17.99 7.71
C PRO A 145 23.61 -16.90 8.75
N GLN A 146 24.36 -16.96 9.85
CA GLN A 146 24.45 -15.93 10.88
C GLN A 146 25.11 -14.68 10.28
N GLU A 147 24.51 -13.51 10.49
CA GLU A 147 25.19 -12.23 10.30
C GLU A 147 26.44 -12.16 11.21
N TYR A 148 27.52 -11.61 10.68
CA TYR A 148 28.63 -11.05 11.47
C TYR A 148 29.14 -9.78 10.78
N GLY A 149 29.18 -8.68 11.54
CA GLY A 149 30.05 -7.52 11.30
C GLY A 149 29.37 -6.29 10.74
#